data_AF-A0AAV6GLT0-F1
#
_entry.id   AF-A0AAV6GLT0-F1
#
_cell.length_a   1.000
_cell.length_b   1.000
_cell.length_c   1.000
_cell.angle_alpha   90.00
_cell.angle_beta   90.00
_cell.angle_gamma   90.00
#
_symmetry.space_group_name_H-M   'P 1'
#
loop_
_entity.id
_entity.type
_entity.pdbx_description
1 polymer ?
#
loop_
_entity_poly.entity_id
_entity_poly.type
_entity_poly.pdbx_seq_one_letter_code
_entity_poly.pdbx_strand_id
1 'polypeptide(L)'
;MSLLKYFSKKRKTPEDEDNQDMDQLTILSKLASQHDKWYQIYPSLSKLAAIAFTVPISSVNCERDFSTMNRVKTDLRNRLQGDHLAACMLLSINGPPLSEFPYNRALGVIFPKAKTYRQYWKCSHDDDDHDYLFLAFF
;
A
#
# COMPACT_ATOMS: atom_id res chain seq x y z
N MET A 1 -54.53 12.59 -20.69
CA MET A 1 -53.41 11.69 -21.01
C MET A 1 -52.43 11.72 -19.85
N SER A 2 -52.39 10.65 -19.06
CA SER A 2 -51.64 10.61 -17.80
C SER A 2 -50.13 10.52 -18.03
N LEU A 3 -49.36 11.36 -17.34
CA LEU A 3 -47.88 11.37 -17.30
C LEU A 3 -47.27 9.99 -16.95
N LEU A 4 -48.07 9.08 -16.39
CA LEU A 4 -47.70 7.67 -16.15
C LEU A 4 -47.37 6.87 -17.42
N LYS A 5 -47.82 7.29 -18.61
CA LYS A 5 -47.39 6.65 -19.88
C LYS A 5 -45.95 6.97 -20.26
N TYR A 6 -45.39 8.08 -19.75
CA TYR A 6 -44.03 8.53 -20.11
C TYR A 6 -42.94 7.70 -19.41
N PHE A 7 -43.24 7.18 -18.21
CA PHE A 7 -42.31 6.35 -17.42
C PHE A 7 -42.39 4.84 -17.73
N SER A 8 -43.37 4.39 -18.53
CA SER A 8 -43.60 2.96 -18.84
C SER A 8 -43.04 2.52 -20.20
N LYS A 9 -42.11 3.29 -20.79
CA LYS A 9 -41.33 2.82 -21.95
C LYS A 9 -40.04 2.21 -21.42
N LYS A 10 -40.06 0.90 -21.12
CA LYS A 10 -38.83 0.10 -20.98
C LYS A 10 -38.00 0.31 -22.25
N ARG A 11 -36.94 1.11 -22.17
CA ARG A 11 -35.88 1.12 -23.19
C ARG A 11 -35.06 -0.14 -22.97
N LYS A 12 -35.43 -1.23 -23.63
CA LYS A 12 -34.58 -2.41 -23.75
C LYS A 12 -33.36 -2.03 -24.59
N THR A 13 -32.17 -2.23 -24.03
CA THR A 13 -30.91 -2.22 -24.77
C THR A 13 -30.58 -3.66 -25.19
N PRO A 14 -29.95 -3.90 -26.34
CA PRO A 14 -29.91 -5.21 -26.99
C PRO A 14 -28.84 -6.16 -26.40
N GLU A 15 -28.54 -6.06 -25.11
CA GLU A 15 -27.55 -6.93 -24.41
C GLU A 15 -28.17 -7.71 -23.25
N ASP A 16 -29.50 -7.78 -23.20
CA ASP A 16 -30.24 -8.57 -22.20
C ASP A 16 -30.19 -10.08 -22.52
N GLU A 17 -29.01 -10.66 -22.66
CA GLU A 17 -28.78 -12.11 -22.59
C GLU A 17 -27.69 -12.39 -21.56
N ASP A 18 -28.04 -12.22 -20.29
CA ASP A 18 -27.52 -12.98 -19.15
C ASP A 18 -28.44 -12.65 -17.96
N ASN A 19 -29.63 -13.26 -17.93
CA ASN A 19 -30.46 -13.29 -16.73
C ASN A 19 -29.80 -14.25 -15.72
N GLN A 20 -28.67 -13.84 -15.17
CA GLN A 20 -28.22 -14.36 -13.89
C GLN A 20 -28.72 -13.41 -12.83
N ASP A 21 -29.33 -13.96 -11.78
CA ASP A 21 -29.60 -13.24 -10.54
C ASP A 21 -28.28 -12.61 -10.08
N MET A 22 -28.10 -11.31 -10.36
CA MET A 22 -26.86 -10.62 -10.04
C MET A 22 -26.90 -10.29 -8.54
N ASP A 23 -25.96 -10.86 -7.80
CA ASP A 23 -25.81 -10.53 -6.38
C ASP A 23 -25.65 -9.01 -6.17
N GLN A 24 -26.10 -8.53 -5.01
CA GLN A 24 -26.05 -7.10 -4.67
C GLN A 24 -24.62 -6.52 -4.77
N LEU A 25 -23.61 -7.33 -4.44
CA LEU A 25 -22.19 -6.95 -4.53
C LEU A 25 -21.75 -6.70 -5.98
N THR A 26 -22.23 -7.52 -6.90
CA THR A 26 -21.92 -7.44 -8.33
C THR A 26 -22.61 -6.25 -8.99
N ILE A 27 -23.79 -5.88 -8.50
CA ILE A 27 -24.46 -4.64 -8.90
C ILE A 27 -23.67 -3.44 -8.38
N LEU A 28 -23.25 -3.47 -7.11
CA LEU A 28 -22.51 -2.37 -6.50
C LEU A 28 -21.15 -2.16 -7.18
N SER A 29 -20.44 -3.23 -7.52
CA SER A 29 -19.15 -3.16 -8.22
C SER A 29 -19.29 -2.59 -9.63
N LYS A 30 -20.33 -2.99 -10.38
CA LYS A 30 -20.67 -2.40 -11.69
C LYS A 30 -21.00 -0.90 -11.59
N LEU A 31 -21.66 -0.48 -10.52
CA LEU A 31 -21.99 0.94 -10.29
C LEU A 31 -20.76 1.78 -9.91
N ALA A 32 -19.77 1.20 -9.23
CA ALA A 32 -18.58 1.90 -8.77
C ALA A 32 -17.52 2.13 -9.86
N SER A 33 -17.59 1.42 -11.00
CA SER A 33 -16.69 1.66 -12.13
C SER A 33 -16.85 3.08 -12.68
N GLN A 34 -15.80 3.90 -12.55
CA GLN A 34 -15.82 5.33 -12.88
C GLN A 34 -16.01 5.64 -14.37
N HIS A 35 -15.85 4.65 -15.26
CA HIS A 35 -15.91 4.84 -16.72
C HIS A 35 -17.07 4.09 -17.40
N ASP A 36 -18.00 3.56 -16.62
CA ASP A 36 -19.10 2.77 -17.16
C ASP A 36 -20.29 3.64 -17.60
N LYS A 37 -21.10 3.07 -18.49
CA LYS A 37 -22.41 3.61 -18.90
C LYS A 37 -23.29 4.02 -17.70
N TRP A 38 -23.18 3.30 -16.58
CA TRP A 38 -23.95 3.56 -15.36
C TRP A 38 -23.58 4.86 -14.67
N TYR A 39 -22.32 5.30 -14.74
CA TYR A 39 -21.89 6.58 -14.18
C TYR A 39 -22.59 7.76 -14.88
N GLN A 40 -22.80 7.67 -16.19
CA GLN A 40 -23.49 8.72 -16.97
C GLN A 40 -24.99 8.78 -16.67
N ILE A 41 -25.61 7.63 -16.38
CA ILE A 41 -27.05 7.52 -16.12
C ILE A 41 -27.37 7.85 -14.65
N TYR A 42 -26.53 7.40 -13.71
CA TYR A 42 -26.72 7.52 -12.27
C TYR A 42 -25.47 8.05 -11.55
N PRO A 43 -25.05 9.29 -11.81
CA PRO A 43 -23.78 9.82 -11.30
C PRO A 43 -23.70 9.92 -9.78
N SER A 44 -24.82 10.16 -9.09
CA SER A 44 -24.88 10.22 -7.62
C SER A 44 -24.74 8.83 -7.00
N LEU A 45 -25.40 7.82 -7.58
CA LEU A 45 -25.38 6.45 -7.08
C LEU A 45 -24.02 5.80 -7.28
N SER A 46 -23.38 6.02 -8.43
CA SER A 46 -22.01 5.55 -8.68
C SER A 46 -21.00 6.14 -7.71
N LYS A 47 -21.13 7.43 -7.36
CA LYS A 47 -20.30 8.06 -6.31
C LYS A 47 -20.54 7.43 -4.94
N LEU A 48 -21.79 7.16 -4.57
CA LEU A 48 -22.12 6.49 -3.32
C LEU A 48 -21.53 5.08 -3.25
N ALA A 49 -21.62 4.32 -4.35
CA ALA A 49 -21.03 2.99 -4.45
C ALA A 49 -19.50 3.04 -4.30
N ALA A 50 -18.83 4.01 -4.95
CA ALA A 50 -17.39 4.21 -4.78
C ALA A 50 -17.02 4.53 -3.32
N ILE A 51 -17.78 5.42 -2.65
CA ILE A 51 -17.56 5.72 -1.23
C ILE A 51 -17.77 4.47 -0.37
N ALA A 52 -18.82 3.68 -0.63
CA ALA A 52 -19.08 2.45 0.12
C ALA A 52 -17.90 1.46 0.04
N PHE A 53 -17.22 1.36 -1.10
CA PHE A 53 -16.02 0.52 -1.24
C PHE A 53 -14.77 1.07 -0.56
N THR A 54 -14.72 2.36 -0.23
CA THR A 54 -13.60 2.93 0.54
C THR A 54 -13.71 2.67 2.04
N VAL A 55 -14.90 2.35 2.54
CA VAL A 55 -15.11 2.11 3.97
C VAL A 55 -14.61 0.71 4.32
N PRO A 56 -13.67 0.56 5.26
CA PRO A 56 -13.24 -0.76 5.71
C PRO A 56 -14.40 -1.48 6.40
N ILE A 57 -14.68 -2.70 5.96
CA ILE A 57 -15.77 -3.53 6.50
C ILE A 57 -15.41 -4.07 7.91
N SER A 58 -14.12 -4.18 8.24
CA SER A 58 -13.65 -4.77 9.49
C SER A 58 -12.44 -4.04 10.09
N SER A 59 -12.26 -4.20 11.40
CA SER A 59 -11.09 -3.70 12.16
C SER A 59 -9.82 -4.53 11.98
N VAL A 60 -9.91 -5.68 11.29
CA VAL A 60 -8.80 -6.65 11.17
C VAL A 60 -7.56 -6.02 10.54
N ASN A 61 -7.75 -5.12 9.56
CA ASN A 61 -6.65 -4.40 8.94
C ASN A 61 -5.95 -3.46 9.94
N CYS A 62 -6.73 -2.74 10.75
CA CYS A 62 -6.19 -1.85 11.79
C CYS A 62 -5.42 -2.65 12.86
N GLU A 63 -5.95 -3.80 13.30
CA GLU A 63 -5.28 -4.67 14.27
C GLU A 63 -3.94 -5.19 13.74
N ARG A 64 -3.90 -5.56 12.44
CA ARG A 64 -2.65 -5.93 11.77
C ARG A 64 -1.67 -4.76 11.76
N ASP A 65 -2.12 -3.55 11.43
CA ASP A 65 -1.27 -2.36 11.40
C ASP A 65 -0.73 -1.99 12.79
N PHE A 66 -1.55 -2.10 13.85
CA PHE A 66 -1.08 -1.93 15.23
C PHE A 66 -0.08 -3.00 15.66
N SER A 67 -0.28 -4.26 15.23
CA SER A 67 0.69 -5.32 15.45
C SER A 67 2.02 -5.00 14.76
N THR A 68 2.00 -4.50 13.52
CA THR A 68 3.23 -4.03 12.85
C THR A 68 3.86 -2.86 13.59
N MET A 69 3.07 -1.91 14.09
CA MET A 69 3.57 -0.81 14.90
C MET A 69 4.30 -1.31 16.14
N ASN A 70 3.77 -2.33 16.82
CA ASN A 70 4.40 -2.92 18.01
C ASN A 70 5.74 -3.61 17.68
N ARG A 71 5.89 -4.17 16.47
CA ARG A 71 7.17 -4.72 15.98
C ARG A 71 8.18 -3.62 15.66
N VAL A 72 7.70 -2.50 15.11
CA VAL A 72 8.51 -1.34 14.75
C VAL A 72 8.92 -0.53 15.98
N LYS A 73 8.04 -0.42 16.98
CA LYS A 73 8.23 0.32 18.23
C LYS A 73 8.26 -0.67 19.39
N THR A 74 9.44 -1.20 19.63
CA THR A 74 9.73 -2.06 20.77
C THR A 74 10.04 -1.23 22.01
N ASP A 75 10.07 -1.87 23.19
CA ASP A 75 10.39 -1.20 24.46
C ASP A 75 11.75 -0.48 24.43
N LEU A 76 12.74 -1.09 23.75
CA LEU A 76 14.06 -0.50 23.54
C LEU A 76 14.04 0.66 22.52
N ARG A 77 13.12 0.63 21.54
CA ARG A 77 13.01 1.62 20.46
C ARG A 77 11.80 2.55 20.64
N ASN A 78 11.49 2.93 21.87
CA ASN A 78 10.28 3.70 22.19
C ASN A 78 10.34 5.20 21.82
N ARG A 79 11.53 5.72 21.51
CA ARG A 79 11.76 7.14 21.15
C ARG A 79 11.31 7.52 19.74
N LEU A 80 10.86 6.56 18.92
CA LEU A 80 10.36 6.84 17.58
C LEU A 80 8.99 7.55 17.64
N GLN A 81 8.90 8.74 17.06
CA GLN A 81 7.74 9.61 17.09
C GLN A 81 7.55 10.36 15.77
N GLY A 82 6.34 10.85 15.52
CA GLY A 82 5.99 11.68 14.37
C GLY A 82 6.36 11.03 13.04
N ASP A 83 7.03 11.80 12.18
CA ASP A 83 7.35 11.44 10.81
C ASP A 83 8.25 10.21 10.70
N HIS A 84 9.18 10.00 11.63
CA HIS A 84 10.07 8.84 11.60
C HIS A 84 9.32 7.53 11.84
N LEU A 85 8.35 7.54 12.75
CA LEU A 85 7.49 6.38 13.00
C LEU A 85 6.60 6.11 11.79
N ALA A 86 5.98 7.15 11.23
CA ALA A 86 5.16 7.03 10.04
C ALA A 86 5.95 6.47 8.84
N ALA A 87 7.18 6.97 8.61
CA ALA A 87 8.04 6.46 7.53
C ALA A 87 8.43 4.99 7.73
N CYS A 88 8.80 4.59 8.96
CA CYS A 88 9.11 3.20 9.28
C CYS A 88 7.89 2.27 9.11
N MET A 89 6.70 2.71 9.53
CA MET A 89 5.47 1.95 9.32
C MET A 89 5.13 1.83 7.84
N LEU A 90 5.26 2.91 7.07
CA LEU A 90 5.02 2.91 5.63
C LEU A 90 5.92 1.89 4.92
N LEU A 91 7.21 1.87 5.27
CA LEU A 91 8.18 0.89 4.75
C LEU A 91 7.86 -0.54 5.20
N SER A 92 7.39 -0.73 6.43
CA SER A 92 7.08 -2.06 6.95
C SER A 92 5.81 -2.66 6.31
N ILE A 93 4.84 -1.82 5.96
CA ILE A 93 3.55 -2.24 5.39
C ILE A 93 3.62 -2.37 3.86
N ASN A 94 4.23 -1.40 3.18
CA ASN A 94 4.22 -1.30 1.71
C ASN A 94 5.60 -1.51 1.06
N GLY A 95 6.67 -1.65 1.86
CA GLY A 95 8.01 -1.76 1.33
C GLY A 95 8.26 -3.06 0.57
N PRO A 96 9.17 -3.06 -0.42
CA PRO A 96 9.58 -4.27 -1.10
C PRO A 96 10.27 -5.23 -0.13
N PRO A 97 10.31 -6.53 -0.42
CA PRO A 97 11.07 -7.48 0.37
C PRO A 97 12.56 -7.09 0.42
N LEU A 98 13.22 -7.40 1.54
CA LEU A 98 14.62 -7.00 1.76
C LEU A 98 15.57 -7.50 0.66
N SER A 99 15.28 -8.64 0.04
CA SER A 99 16.05 -9.21 -1.06
C SER A 99 16.03 -8.35 -2.33
N GLU A 100 14.95 -7.61 -2.56
CA GLU A 100 14.75 -6.78 -3.76
C GLU A 100 15.12 -5.31 -3.51
N PHE A 101 15.37 -4.93 -2.26
CA PHE A 101 15.66 -3.54 -1.93
C PHE A 101 16.97 -3.07 -2.59
N PRO A 102 16.96 -1.97 -3.38
CA PRO A 102 18.13 -1.51 -4.11
C PRO A 102 19.12 -0.76 -3.20
N TYR A 103 19.89 -1.52 -2.40
CA TYR A 103 20.85 -0.98 -1.43
C TYR A 103 21.88 -0.03 -2.05
N ASN A 104 22.41 -0.37 -3.23
CA ASN A 104 23.42 0.46 -3.91
C ASN A 104 22.91 1.88 -4.21
N ARG A 105 21.64 2.00 -4.59
CA ARG A 105 20.98 3.29 -4.85
C ARG A 105 20.71 4.02 -3.54
N ALA A 106 20.16 3.33 -2.54
CA ALA A 106 19.83 3.92 -1.24
C ALA A 106 21.08 4.48 -0.54
N LEU A 107 22.20 3.75 -0.59
CA LEU A 107 23.47 4.19 -0.01
C LEU A 107 23.98 5.49 -0.65
N GLY A 108 23.82 5.67 -1.96
CA GLY A 108 24.21 6.91 -2.64
C GLY A 108 23.35 8.12 -2.23
N VAL A 109 22.07 7.89 -1.89
CA VAL A 109 21.17 8.96 -1.43
C VAL A 109 21.40 9.31 0.04
N ILE A 110 21.58 8.31 0.89
CA ILE A 110 21.78 8.49 2.34
C ILE A 110 23.19 9.02 2.62
N PHE A 111 24.18 8.54 1.87
CA PHE A 111 25.58 8.92 2.01
C PHE A 111 26.12 9.50 0.69
N PRO A 112 25.61 10.67 0.25
CA PRO A 112 26.03 11.28 -1.01
C PRO A 112 27.51 11.68 -1.00
N LYS A 113 28.06 11.88 0.19
CA LYS A 113 29.48 12.13 0.47
C LYS A 113 29.99 11.09 1.46
N ALA A 114 29.74 9.80 1.22
CA ALA A 114 30.46 8.76 1.93
C ALA A 114 31.96 9.05 1.74
N LYS A 115 32.60 9.67 2.73
CA LYS A 115 34.02 9.94 2.70
C LYS A 115 34.71 8.61 2.49
N THR A 116 35.57 8.56 1.50
CA THR A 116 36.48 7.46 1.15
C THR A 116 37.13 6.85 2.40
N TYR A 117 36.46 5.88 3.03
CA TYR A 117 37.01 5.08 4.14
C TYR A 117 36.53 3.62 4.07
N ARG A 118 35.94 3.23 2.95
CA ARG A 118 35.37 1.90 2.69
C ARG A 118 36.23 1.09 1.73
N GLN A 119 37.55 1.08 1.93
CA GLN A 119 38.46 0.21 1.17
C GLN A 119 39.02 -0.97 1.98
N TYR A 120 38.79 -1.03 3.30
CA TYR A 120 39.45 -1.99 4.19
C TYR A 120 38.54 -3.02 4.89
N TRP A 121 37.38 -3.33 4.31
CA TRP A 121 36.61 -4.52 4.73
C TRP A 121 36.36 -5.45 3.56
N LYS A 122 37.44 -5.76 2.82
CA LYS A 122 37.52 -7.02 2.11
C LYS A 122 37.94 -8.03 3.17
N CYS A 123 36.94 -8.70 3.76
CA CYS A 123 37.18 -9.84 4.63
C CYS A 123 37.85 -10.92 3.77
N SER A 124 39.19 -10.97 3.81
CA SER A 124 39.94 -12.16 3.47
C SER A 124 39.69 -13.12 4.62
N HIS A 125 38.75 -14.04 4.42
CA HIS A 125 38.67 -15.24 5.23
C HIS A 125 39.60 -16.24 4.57
N ASP A 126 40.89 -16.05 4.79
CA ASP A 126 41.91 -17.08 4.65
C ASP A 126 42.88 -16.86 5.80
N ASP A 127 43.17 -17.96 6.48
CA ASP A 127 43.80 -18.09 7.78
C ASP A 127 45.22 -17.50 7.87
N ASP A 128 45.68 -17.41 9.13
CA ASP A 128 47.05 -17.20 9.59
C ASP A 128 47.45 -15.78 10.04
N ASP A 129 47.45 -15.65 11.37
CA ASP A 129 48.42 -14.97 12.23
C ASP A 129 49.04 -13.65 11.74
N HIS A 130 48.77 -12.55 12.47
CA HIS A 130 49.79 -11.80 13.21
C HIS A 130 49.19 -10.51 13.83
N ASP A 131 49.52 -10.32 15.11
CA ASP A 131 49.17 -9.18 15.95
C ASP A 131 49.71 -7.84 15.43
N TYR A 132 48.82 -6.86 15.21
CA TYR A 132 49.14 -5.44 15.40
C TYR A 132 47.95 -4.69 16.01
N LEU A 133 48.06 -4.48 17.31
CA LEU A 133 47.34 -3.45 18.06
C LEU A 133 47.70 -2.06 17.51
N PHE A 134 46.72 -1.21 17.19
CA PHE A 134 46.67 0.17 17.70
C PHE A 134 45.33 0.86 17.39
N LEU A 135 44.54 1.02 18.47
CA LEU A 135 43.78 2.21 18.87
C LEU A 135 43.01 3.06 17.84
N ALA A 136 41.69 3.05 18.06
CA ALA A 136 40.85 4.20 18.41
C ALA A 136 40.73 5.40 17.45
N PHE A 137 39.49 5.61 17.00
CA PHE A 137 38.80 6.91 16.94
C PHE A 137 37.44 6.61 17.58
N PHE A 138 37.14 7.04 18.82
CA PHE A 138 36.51 8.33 19.11
C PHE A 138 35.68 8.90 17.94
#